data_AF-A0A8J1Y318-F1
#
_entry.id   AF-A0A8J1Y318-F1
#
_cell.length_a   1.000
_cell.length_b   1.000
_cell.length_c   1.000
_cell.angle_alpha   90.00
_cell.angle_beta   90.00
_cell.angle_gamma   90.00
#
_symmetry.space_group_name_H-M   'P 1'
#
loop_
_entity.id
_entity.type
_entity.pdbx_description
1 polymer ?
#
loop_
_entity_poly.entity_id
_entity_poly.type
_entity_poly.pdbx_seq_one_letter_code
_entity_poly.pdbx_strand_id
1 'polypeptide(L)'
;SMESILAAVNSSIVPLQEYLLQGSILDSSRDMLLHRLKGLCDNVEAGTVSFQDHEMVYIMRSNTTNQQPMIFRARRSLTHREAPWHLRYLGTTEPVADKSRHTLMRSSIDVGTSDNLVQFLRDIGFRLDHEFVLKGYFFRKGRMKVTVSKVFRIVQPDNPDRVEPLTGSYLVELSVVTSAGQEQVQEEMKNFAEQLKPLVILEKVDHRRLQQNM
;
A
#
# COMPACT_ATOMS: atom_id res chain seq x y z
N SER A 1 -32.18 3.96 -5.62
CA SER A 1 -32.99 2.84 -6.14
C SER A 1 -32.04 1.77 -6.68
N MET A 2 -32.53 0.56 -6.98
CA MET A 2 -31.73 -0.50 -7.64
C MET A 2 -31.10 -0.01 -8.96
N GLU A 3 -31.72 0.98 -9.59
CA GLU A 3 -31.24 1.66 -10.81
C GLU A 3 -29.99 2.52 -10.56
N SER A 4 -29.81 3.08 -9.35
CA SER A 4 -28.61 3.85 -9.00
C SER A 4 -27.36 2.96 -8.91
N ILE A 5 -27.56 1.73 -8.41
CA ILE A 5 -26.50 0.72 -8.30
C ILE A 5 -26.19 0.15 -9.69
N LEU A 6 -27.22 -0.13 -10.50
CA LEU A 6 -27.04 -0.56 -11.89
C LEU A 6 -26.41 0.53 -12.77
N ALA A 7 -26.72 1.80 -12.54
CA ALA A 7 -26.06 2.92 -13.20
C ALA A 7 -24.59 3.08 -12.78
N ALA A 8 -24.25 2.80 -11.52
CA ALA A 8 -22.87 2.76 -11.04
C ALA A 8 -22.08 1.54 -11.56
N VAL A 9 -22.77 0.41 -11.81
CA VAL A 9 -22.20 -0.78 -12.46
C VAL A 9 -22.01 -0.55 -13.98
N ASN A 10 -22.91 0.21 -14.61
CA ASN A 10 -22.84 0.58 -16.02
C ASN A 10 -21.93 1.79 -16.31
N SER A 11 -21.67 2.65 -15.32
CA SER A 11 -20.54 3.58 -15.39
C SER A 11 -19.28 2.73 -15.30
N SER A 12 -18.60 2.53 -16.42
CA SER A 12 -17.44 1.66 -16.53
C SER A 12 -16.43 1.96 -15.42
N ILE A 13 -16.44 1.18 -14.33
CA ILE A 13 -15.40 1.25 -13.31
C ILE A 13 -14.15 0.79 -14.06
N VAL A 14 -13.33 1.75 -14.47
CA VAL A 14 -12.09 1.45 -15.16
C VAL A 14 -11.26 0.61 -14.20
N PRO A 15 -10.94 -0.65 -14.53
CA PRO A 15 -10.20 -1.51 -13.62
C PRO A 15 -8.84 -0.88 -13.38
N LEU A 16 -8.61 -0.47 -12.14
CA LEU A 16 -7.35 0.11 -11.70
C LEU A 16 -6.39 -1.02 -11.33
N GLN A 17 -5.19 -0.90 -11.87
CA GLN A 17 -4.08 -1.81 -11.67
C GLN A 17 -2.97 -1.09 -10.93
N GLU A 18 -2.51 -1.68 -9.83
CA GLU A 18 -1.34 -1.23 -9.09
C GLU A 18 -0.11 -2.00 -9.57
N TYR A 19 0.91 -1.25 -9.97
CA TYR A 19 2.25 -1.72 -10.25
C TYR A 19 3.10 -1.43 -9.00
N LEU A 20 3.81 -2.43 -8.50
CA LEU A 20 4.51 -2.35 -7.21
C LEU A 20 5.92 -2.94 -7.29
N LEU A 21 6.87 -2.23 -6.69
CA LEU A 21 8.20 -2.70 -6.33
C LEU A 21 8.46 -2.40 -4.86
N GLN A 22 9.17 -3.30 -4.18
CA GLN A 22 9.44 -3.18 -2.76
C GLN A 22 10.90 -3.50 -2.45
N GLY A 23 11.40 -2.86 -1.40
CA GLY A 23 12.71 -3.11 -0.84
C GLY A 23 12.74 -2.67 0.62
N SER A 24 13.89 -2.79 1.25
CA SER A 24 14.07 -2.30 2.61
C SER A 24 15.46 -1.73 2.81
N ILE A 25 15.59 -0.85 3.78
CA ILE A 25 16.87 -0.28 4.19
C ILE A 25 16.99 -0.31 5.72
N LEU A 26 18.22 -0.37 6.22
CA LEU A 26 18.48 -0.22 7.66
C LEU A 26 18.17 1.21 8.12
N ASP A 27 17.86 1.36 9.41
CA ASP A 27 17.63 2.66 10.04
C ASP A 27 18.76 3.67 9.78
N SER A 28 20.01 3.19 9.78
CA SER A 28 21.20 4.01 9.52
C SER A 28 21.27 4.58 8.10
N SER A 29 20.63 3.94 7.12
CA SER A 29 20.65 4.37 5.72
C SER A 29 19.49 5.29 5.35
N ARG A 30 18.55 5.52 6.28
CA ARG A 30 17.32 6.29 6.05
C ARG A 30 17.61 7.67 5.47
N ASP A 31 18.43 8.46 6.16
CA ASP A 31 18.62 9.87 5.80
C ASP A 31 19.31 10.02 4.44
N MET A 32 20.20 9.09 4.10
CA MET A 32 20.85 9.04 2.79
C MET A 32 19.86 8.77 1.66
N LEU A 33 18.95 7.81 1.85
CA LEU A 33 17.89 7.54 0.87
C LEU A 33 16.92 8.73 0.75
N LEU A 34 16.49 9.31 1.87
CA LEU A 34 15.59 10.47 1.86
C LEU A 34 16.22 11.65 1.10
N HIS A 35 17.50 11.93 1.33
CA HIS A 35 18.22 12.97 0.62
C HIS A 35 18.29 12.68 -0.89
N ARG A 36 18.58 11.43 -1.29
CA ARG A 36 18.58 11.02 -2.70
C ARG A 36 17.20 11.19 -3.34
N LEU A 37 16.13 10.77 -2.67
CA LEU A 37 14.76 10.91 -3.16
C LEU A 37 14.35 12.38 -3.33
N LYS A 38 14.75 13.27 -2.42
CA LYS A 38 14.53 14.72 -2.59
C LYS A 38 15.13 15.26 -3.88
N GLY A 39 16.32 14.76 -4.28
CA GLY A 39 16.97 15.18 -5.52
C GLY A 39 16.38 14.58 -6.80
N LEU A 40 15.58 13.51 -6.71
CA LEU A 40 15.03 12.80 -7.87
C LEU A 40 13.52 13.01 -8.07
N CYS A 41 12.80 13.37 -7.01
CA CYS A 41 11.34 13.52 -6.99
C CYS A 41 10.92 14.99 -7.11
N ASP A 42 9.70 15.22 -7.57
CA ASP A 42 9.20 16.55 -7.95
C ASP A 42 8.77 17.40 -6.75
N ASN A 43 8.64 16.79 -5.56
CA ASN A 43 8.19 17.44 -4.32
C ASN A 43 9.25 18.39 -3.69
N VAL A 44 10.15 18.96 -4.49
CA VAL A 44 11.28 19.79 -4.02
C VAL A 44 10.78 21.05 -3.31
N GLU A 45 9.68 21.66 -3.78
CA GLU A 45 9.16 22.92 -3.23
C GLU A 45 8.31 22.74 -1.95
N ALA A 46 7.60 21.62 -1.82
CA ALA A 46 6.73 21.35 -0.65
C ALA A 46 7.49 20.74 0.54
N GLY A 47 8.77 20.41 0.36
CA GLY A 47 9.55 19.68 1.35
C GLY A 47 9.14 18.20 1.47
N THR A 48 9.79 17.50 2.41
CA THR A 48 9.50 16.09 2.65
C THR A 48 8.19 15.93 3.40
N VAL A 49 7.20 15.32 2.76
CA VAL A 49 5.89 15.08 3.39
C VAL A 49 5.99 13.83 4.26
N SER A 50 5.87 14.01 5.58
CA SER A 50 5.74 12.90 6.52
C SER A 50 4.28 12.49 6.68
N PHE A 51 4.04 11.21 6.93
CA PHE A 51 2.73 10.69 7.28
C PHE A 51 2.81 9.75 8.47
N GLN A 52 1.70 9.65 9.19
CA GLN A 52 1.48 8.63 10.19
C GLN A 52 0.07 8.09 10.04
N ASP A 53 -0.06 6.82 9.68
CA ASP A 53 -1.33 6.18 9.37
C ASP A 53 -1.55 4.95 10.26
N HIS A 54 -2.77 4.81 10.75
CA HIS A 54 -3.27 3.60 11.39
C HIS A 54 -3.91 2.72 10.32
N GLU A 55 -3.36 1.53 10.15
CA GLU A 55 -3.77 0.53 9.18
C GLU A 55 -4.39 -0.67 9.90
N MET A 56 -5.59 -1.05 9.49
CA MET A 56 -6.35 -2.18 10.02
C MET A 56 -6.66 -3.14 8.87
N VAL A 57 -6.20 -4.39 8.99
CA VAL A 57 -6.39 -5.42 7.97
C VAL A 57 -7.56 -6.30 8.36
N TYR A 58 -8.57 -6.34 7.49
CA TYR A 58 -9.79 -7.09 7.65
C TYR A 58 -9.85 -8.26 6.68
N ILE A 59 -10.27 -9.42 7.18
CA ILE A 59 -10.45 -10.63 6.38
C ILE A 59 -11.90 -11.12 6.45
N MET A 60 -12.42 -11.57 5.31
CA MET A 60 -13.66 -12.32 5.22
C MET A 60 -13.36 -13.65 4.57
N ARG A 61 -13.57 -14.73 5.34
CA ARG A 61 -13.41 -16.10 4.84
C ARG A 61 -14.71 -16.52 4.17
N SER A 62 -14.60 -17.08 2.98
CA SER A 62 -15.75 -17.73 2.33
C SER A 62 -16.00 -19.09 3.00
N ASN A 63 -17.27 -19.46 3.14
CA ASN A 63 -17.66 -20.78 3.65
C ASN A 63 -17.45 -21.89 2.60
N THR A 64 -17.03 -21.53 1.38
CA THR A 64 -16.71 -22.49 0.32
C THR A 64 -15.23 -22.87 0.38
N THR A 65 -14.94 -24.17 0.40
CA THR A 65 -13.61 -24.77 0.67
C THR A 65 -12.49 -24.40 -0.31
N ASN A 66 -12.77 -23.66 -1.39
CA ASN A 66 -11.81 -23.35 -2.45
C ASN A 66 -11.68 -21.84 -2.79
N GLN A 67 -12.29 -20.94 -2.03
CA GLN A 67 -12.17 -19.50 -2.27
C GLN A 67 -11.12 -18.86 -1.34
N GLN A 68 -10.22 -18.08 -1.95
CA GLN A 68 -9.27 -17.26 -1.20
C GLN A 68 -10.03 -16.24 -0.33
N PRO A 69 -9.57 -15.96 0.90
CA PRO A 69 -10.22 -14.97 1.75
C PRO A 69 -10.15 -13.59 1.11
N MET A 70 -11.23 -12.82 1.23
CA MET A 70 -11.25 -11.43 0.83
C MET A 70 -10.51 -10.60 1.88
N ILE A 71 -9.61 -9.72 1.44
CA ILE A 71 -8.80 -8.88 2.32
C ILE A 71 -9.09 -7.41 2.00
N PHE A 72 -9.44 -6.65 3.03
CA PHE A 72 -9.54 -5.20 2.97
C PHE A 72 -8.57 -4.54 3.94
N ARG A 73 -8.09 -3.36 3.58
CA ARG A 73 -7.32 -2.48 4.47
C ARG A 73 -8.13 -1.23 4.73
N ALA A 74 -8.44 -0.99 5.99
CA ALA A 74 -9.00 0.27 6.45
C ALA A 74 -7.86 1.12 7.01
N ARG A 75 -7.72 2.34 6.49
CA ARG A 75 -6.66 3.27 6.86
C ARG A 75 -7.25 4.57 7.37
N ARG A 76 -6.64 5.14 8.41
CA ARG A 76 -6.91 6.50 8.89
C ARG A 76 -5.60 7.23 9.16
N SER A 77 -5.52 8.48 8.75
CA SER A 77 -4.39 9.34 9.13
C SER A 77 -4.47 9.72 10.61
N LEU A 78 -3.37 9.56 11.34
CA LEU A 78 -3.23 10.00 12.72
C LEU A 78 -2.72 11.45 12.82
N THR A 79 -2.09 11.98 11.75
CA THR A 79 -1.64 13.36 11.65
C THR A 79 -2.72 14.31 11.14
N HIS A 80 -3.65 13.82 10.33
CA HIS A 80 -4.78 14.59 9.78
C HIS A 80 -6.08 13.87 10.14
N ARG A 81 -6.52 14.02 11.40
CA ARG A 81 -7.66 13.25 11.94
C ARG A 81 -9.00 13.65 11.32
N GLU A 82 -9.06 14.82 10.70
CA GLU A 82 -10.18 15.34 9.91
C GLU A 82 -10.26 14.74 8.50
N ALA A 83 -9.19 14.11 8.01
CA ALA A 83 -9.20 13.43 6.72
C ALA A 83 -10.14 12.22 6.76
N PRO A 84 -10.82 11.89 5.63
CA PRO A 84 -11.69 10.73 5.57
C PRO A 84 -10.92 9.44 5.82
N TRP A 85 -11.64 8.42 6.29
CA TRP A 85 -11.11 7.07 6.28
C TRP A 85 -10.91 6.58 4.86
N HIS A 86 -10.05 5.59 4.66
CA HIS A 86 -9.84 4.97 3.37
C HIS A 86 -10.07 3.47 3.47
N LEU A 87 -10.90 2.94 2.58
CA LEU A 87 -11.04 1.51 2.37
C LEU A 87 -10.29 1.13 1.10
N ARG A 88 -9.36 0.19 1.23
CA ARG A 88 -8.55 -0.32 0.13
C ARG A 88 -8.75 -1.81 -0.06
N TYR A 89 -9.06 -2.20 -1.29
CA TYR A 89 -9.06 -3.58 -1.76
C TYR A 89 -7.81 -3.82 -2.60
N LEU A 90 -7.14 -4.95 -2.36
CA LEU A 90 -6.01 -5.41 -3.14
C LEU A 90 -6.33 -6.81 -3.66
N GLY A 91 -6.40 -6.95 -4.98
CA GLY A 91 -6.63 -8.22 -5.64
C GLY A 91 -5.45 -9.17 -5.47
N THR A 92 -5.65 -10.41 -5.93
CA THR A 92 -4.59 -11.39 -6.02
C THR A 92 -3.45 -10.87 -6.90
N THR A 93 -2.23 -11.03 -6.43
CA THR A 93 -1.03 -10.68 -7.18
C THR A 93 -0.86 -11.67 -8.31
N GLU A 94 -0.61 -11.19 -9.53
CA GLU A 94 -0.28 -12.08 -10.63
C GLU A 94 0.99 -12.90 -10.32
N PRO A 95 1.10 -14.15 -10.80
CA PRO A 95 2.23 -15.01 -10.49
C PRO A 95 3.57 -14.34 -10.82
N VAL A 96 4.47 -14.25 -9.83
CA VAL A 96 5.82 -13.66 -9.97
C VAL A 96 6.71 -14.45 -10.97
N ALA A 97 6.25 -15.63 -11.41
CA ALA A 97 6.94 -16.52 -12.33
C ALA A 97 7.16 -15.92 -13.73
N ASP A 98 6.39 -14.92 -14.14
CA ASP A 98 6.65 -14.23 -15.39
C ASP A 98 7.87 -13.31 -15.28
N LYS A 99 8.98 -13.76 -15.88
CA LYS A 99 10.26 -13.05 -15.91
C LYS A 99 10.26 -11.83 -16.83
N SER A 100 9.31 -11.73 -17.76
CA SER A 100 9.21 -10.58 -18.67
C SER A 100 8.78 -9.31 -17.94
N ARG A 101 8.10 -9.46 -16.80
CA ARG A 101 7.51 -8.35 -16.05
C ARG A 101 8.49 -7.77 -15.05
N HIS A 102 8.64 -6.44 -15.05
CA HIS A 102 9.57 -5.74 -14.15
C HIS A 102 8.96 -5.37 -12.81
N THR A 103 7.63 -5.43 -12.66
CA THR A 103 6.93 -5.05 -11.43
C THR A 103 5.90 -6.11 -11.03
N LEU A 104 5.48 -6.10 -9.77
CA LEU A 104 4.30 -6.86 -9.34
C LEU A 104 3.05 -6.11 -9.79
N MET A 105 2.06 -6.82 -10.34
CA MET A 105 0.74 -6.24 -10.68
C MET A 105 -0.36 -6.89 -9.85
N ARG A 106 -1.31 -6.08 -9.42
CA ARG A 106 -2.56 -6.51 -8.81
C ARG A 106 -3.67 -5.50 -9.05
N SER A 107 -4.92 -5.94 -9.05
CA SER A 107 -6.06 -5.01 -9.00
C SER A 107 -6.02 -4.21 -7.70
N SER A 108 -6.35 -2.93 -7.76
CA SER A 108 -6.37 -2.07 -6.57
C SER A 108 -7.56 -1.12 -6.63
N ILE A 109 -8.30 -1.01 -5.54
CA ILE A 109 -9.36 -0.03 -5.36
C ILE A 109 -9.08 0.69 -4.03
N ASP A 110 -9.13 2.02 -4.03
CA ASP A 110 -8.94 2.86 -2.84
C ASP A 110 -10.01 3.95 -2.85
N VAL A 111 -10.84 3.98 -1.82
CA VAL A 111 -12.02 4.86 -1.74
C VAL A 111 -12.05 5.54 -0.38
N GLY A 112 -12.33 6.84 -0.38
CA GLY A 112 -12.59 7.60 0.84
C GLY A 112 -13.96 7.25 1.44
N THR A 113 -14.03 7.11 2.76
CA THR A 113 -15.23 6.69 3.49
C THR A 113 -15.44 7.55 4.73
N SER A 114 -16.63 7.42 5.31
CA SER A 114 -16.96 7.96 6.63
C SER A 114 -16.26 7.19 7.76
N ASP A 115 -16.38 7.75 8.96
CA ASP A 115 -15.84 7.26 10.22
C ASP A 115 -16.45 5.93 10.72
N ASN A 116 -17.65 5.60 10.28
CA ASN A 116 -18.33 4.33 10.59
C ASN A 116 -17.76 3.10 9.83
N LEU A 117 -16.69 3.25 9.04
CA LEU A 117 -16.10 2.18 8.23
C LEU A 117 -15.82 0.90 9.03
N VAL A 118 -15.22 1.05 10.22
CA VAL A 118 -14.86 -0.10 11.08
C VAL A 118 -16.10 -0.88 11.51
N GLN A 119 -17.17 -0.16 11.89
CA GLN A 119 -18.43 -0.80 12.29
C GLN A 119 -19.09 -1.48 11.10
N PHE A 120 -19.16 -0.79 9.96
CA PHE A 120 -19.70 -1.32 8.72
C PHE A 120 -19.03 -2.64 8.31
N LEU A 121 -17.68 -2.70 8.34
CA LEU A 121 -16.94 -3.92 8.00
C LEU A 121 -17.28 -5.09 8.94
N ARG A 122 -17.42 -4.84 10.24
CA ARG A 122 -17.83 -5.85 11.22
C ARG A 122 -19.24 -6.34 10.95
N ASP A 123 -20.18 -5.42 10.69
CA ASP A 123 -21.59 -5.73 10.47
C ASP A 123 -21.82 -6.61 9.24
N ILE A 124 -21.03 -6.42 8.18
CA ILE A 124 -21.10 -7.26 6.98
C ILE A 124 -20.29 -8.57 7.10
N GLY A 125 -19.62 -8.81 8.24
CA GLY A 125 -18.97 -10.08 8.56
C GLY A 125 -17.45 -10.15 8.37
N PHE A 126 -16.77 -9.04 8.09
CA PHE A 126 -15.30 -9.02 8.14
C PHE A 126 -14.81 -9.10 9.59
N ARG A 127 -13.69 -9.79 9.78
CA ARG A 127 -12.99 -9.86 11.05
C ARG A 127 -11.68 -9.11 10.95
N LEU A 128 -11.32 -8.39 12.00
CA LEU A 128 -9.99 -7.81 12.11
C LEU A 128 -8.97 -8.95 12.24
N ASP A 129 -7.96 -8.94 11.38
CA ASP A 129 -6.86 -9.91 11.40
C ASP A 129 -5.67 -9.34 12.18
N HIS A 130 -5.20 -8.15 11.79
CA HIS A 130 -4.15 -7.43 12.50
C HIS A 130 -4.25 -5.93 12.21
N GLU A 131 -3.59 -5.14 13.06
CA GLU A 131 -3.47 -3.69 12.90
C GLU A 131 -2.05 -3.23 13.26
N PHE A 132 -1.65 -2.11 12.66
CA PHE A 132 -0.33 -1.52 12.85
C PHE A 132 -0.36 -0.03 12.52
N VAL A 133 0.71 0.67 12.88
CA VAL A 133 0.93 2.06 12.50
C VAL A 133 2.11 2.15 11.54
N LEU A 134 1.91 2.86 10.44
CA LEU A 134 2.99 3.26 9.55
C LEU A 134 3.39 4.68 9.88
N LYS A 135 4.70 4.92 10.07
CA LYS A 135 5.26 6.27 10.10
C LYS A 135 6.31 6.38 9.02
N GLY A 136 6.22 7.41 8.19
CA GLY A 136 7.12 7.49 7.05
C GLY A 136 7.08 8.79 6.31
N TYR A 137 7.66 8.73 5.12
CA TYR A 137 7.83 9.84 4.20
C TYR A 137 7.24 9.45 2.85
N PHE A 138 6.66 10.43 2.18
CA PHE A 138 6.05 10.29 0.87
C PHE A 138 6.78 11.17 -0.15
N PHE A 139 7.08 10.59 -1.31
CA PHE A 139 7.66 11.29 -2.46
C PHE A 139 6.88 10.98 -3.73
N ARG A 140 6.88 11.93 -4.65
CA ARG A 140 6.23 11.79 -5.95
C ARG A 140 7.18 12.14 -7.10
N LYS A 141 7.18 11.32 -8.14
CA LYS A 141 7.85 11.59 -9.41
C LYS A 141 6.87 11.30 -10.55
N GLY A 142 6.27 12.33 -11.12
CA GLY A 142 5.13 12.22 -12.03
C GLY A 142 3.98 11.44 -11.41
N ARG A 143 3.71 10.25 -11.96
CA ARG A 143 2.70 9.30 -11.47
C ARG A 143 3.22 8.29 -10.44
N MET A 144 4.54 8.22 -10.24
CA MET A 144 5.15 7.31 -9.28
C MET A 144 5.04 7.85 -7.86
N LYS A 145 4.58 7.00 -6.95
CA LYS A 145 4.59 7.21 -5.51
C LYS A 145 5.69 6.38 -4.88
N VAL A 146 6.55 7.02 -4.10
CA VAL A 146 7.53 6.33 -3.25
C VAL A 146 7.18 6.57 -1.79
N THR A 147 7.08 5.50 -1.01
CA THR A 147 6.97 5.57 0.45
C THR A 147 8.23 5.01 1.08
N VAL A 148 8.74 5.69 2.12
CA VAL A 148 9.79 5.19 3.00
C VAL A 148 9.21 5.18 4.40
N SER A 149 8.78 4.01 4.88
CA SER A 149 7.98 3.90 6.09
C SER A 149 8.46 2.81 7.01
N LYS A 150 8.34 3.06 8.30
CA LYS A 150 8.60 2.09 9.35
C LYS A 150 7.27 1.57 9.91
N VAL A 151 7.23 0.26 10.13
CA VAL A 151 6.08 -0.43 10.70
C VAL A 151 6.22 -0.46 12.22
N PHE A 152 5.15 -0.09 12.91
CA PHE A 152 5.08 -0.13 14.35
C PHE A 152 3.93 -1.03 14.81
N ARG A 153 4.18 -1.85 15.83
CA ARG A 153 3.12 -2.60 16.50
C ARG A 153 2.44 -1.73 17.54
N ILE A 154 1.14 -1.91 17.71
CA ILE A 154 0.35 -1.24 18.75
C ILE A 154 0.53 -2.01 20.06
N VAL A 155 1.02 -1.33 21.09
CA VAL A 155 1.41 -1.96 22.38
C VAL A 155 0.24 -2.02 23.35
N GLN A 156 -0.68 -1.07 23.23
CA GLN A 156 -1.90 -1.01 24.03
C GLN A 156 -3.11 -1.15 23.09
N PRO A 157 -3.98 -2.15 23.29
CA PRO A 157 -5.20 -2.31 22.50
C PRO A 157 -5.99 -1.01 22.37
N ASP A 158 -6.52 -0.75 21.19
CA ASP A 158 -7.32 0.43 20.85
C ASP A 158 -6.60 1.79 21.02
N ASN A 159 -5.26 1.79 21.18
CA ASN A 159 -4.47 3.01 21.34
C ASN A 159 -3.36 3.12 20.28
N PRO A 160 -3.67 3.62 19.06
CA PRO A 160 -2.70 3.73 17.97
C PRO A 160 -1.63 4.81 18.20
N ASP A 161 -1.71 5.58 19.29
CA ASP A 161 -0.67 6.53 19.67
C ASP A 161 0.46 5.85 20.48
N ARG A 162 0.20 4.70 21.11
CA ARG A 162 1.18 3.91 21.88
C ARG A 162 1.71 2.74 21.07
N VAL A 163 2.81 3.01 20.37
CA VAL A 163 3.40 2.10 19.40
C VAL A 163 4.90 1.92 19.60
N GLU A 164 5.42 0.76 19.21
CA GLU A 164 6.85 0.50 19.18
C GLU A 164 7.30 -0.03 17.81
N PRO A 165 8.53 0.26 17.37
CA PRO A 165 9.02 -0.19 16.08
C PRO A 165 9.04 -1.72 16.01
N LEU A 166 8.49 -2.29 14.93
CA LEU A 166 8.47 -3.74 14.73
C LEU A 166 9.83 -4.27 14.27
N THR A 167 10.58 -3.49 13.49
CA THR A 167 11.87 -3.88 12.90
C THR A 167 12.92 -2.78 13.01
N GLY A 168 14.19 -3.12 12.78
CA GLY A 168 15.32 -2.16 12.65
C GLY A 168 15.49 -1.61 11.22
N SER A 169 14.42 -1.59 10.43
CA SER A 169 14.46 -1.23 9.02
C SER A 169 13.27 -0.36 8.61
N TYR A 170 13.42 0.34 7.49
CA TYR A 170 12.33 1.00 6.77
C TYR A 170 11.95 0.15 5.56
N LEU A 171 10.66 -0.03 5.36
CA LEU A 171 10.08 -0.53 4.12
C LEU A 171 10.08 0.60 3.09
N VAL A 172 10.54 0.29 1.89
CA VAL A 172 10.52 1.20 0.74
C VAL A 172 9.60 0.62 -0.31
N GLU A 173 8.56 1.35 -0.70
CA GLU A 173 7.64 0.92 -1.76
C GLU A 173 7.61 1.96 -2.88
N LEU A 174 7.75 1.49 -4.11
CA LEU A 174 7.54 2.27 -5.32
C LEU A 174 6.28 1.73 -6.00
N SER A 175 5.29 2.60 -6.20
CA SER A 175 3.98 2.20 -6.72
C SER A 175 3.41 3.18 -7.74
N VAL A 176 2.66 2.65 -8.69
CA VAL A 176 1.85 3.40 -9.65
C VAL A 176 0.48 2.75 -9.72
N VAL A 177 -0.58 3.53 -9.63
CA VAL A 177 -1.95 3.07 -9.89
C VAL A 177 -2.43 3.74 -11.17
N THR A 178 -2.89 2.93 -12.13
CA THR A 178 -3.37 3.41 -13.43
C THR A 178 -4.40 2.43 -13.99
N SER A 179 -5.09 2.80 -15.06
CA SER A 179 -5.92 1.88 -15.84
C SER A 179 -5.12 0.66 -16.31
N ALA A 180 -5.76 -0.51 -16.33
CA ALA A 180 -5.14 -1.75 -16.78
C ALA A 180 -4.56 -1.65 -18.21
N GLY A 181 -3.49 -2.40 -18.47
CA GLY A 181 -2.86 -2.51 -19.81
C GLY A 181 -1.76 -1.48 -20.11
N GLN A 182 -1.33 -0.70 -19.12
CA GLN A 182 -0.29 0.34 -19.27
C GLN A 182 1.12 -0.24 -19.05
N GLU A 183 1.57 -1.18 -19.88
CA GLU A 183 2.82 -1.93 -19.65
C GLU A 183 4.09 -1.07 -19.60
N GLN A 184 4.11 0.06 -20.31
CA GLN A 184 5.23 1.04 -20.29
C GLN A 184 5.59 1.51 -18.88
N VAL A 185 4.64 1.50 -17.94
CA VAL A 185 4.85 1.82 -16.51
C VAL A 185 5.94 0.94 -15.90
N GLN A 186 6.04 -0.32 -16.32
CA GLN A 186 6.99 -1.27 -15.77
C GLN A 186 8.44 -0.84 -16.03
N GLU A 187 8.72 -0.37 -17.25
CA GLU A 187 10.06 0.07 -17.64
C GLU A 187 10.40 1.42 -16.99
N GLU A 188 9.44 2.35 -16.90
CA GLU A 188 9.62 3.61 -16.15
C GLU A 188 9.97 3.37 -14.68
N MET A 189 9.22 2.48 -14.01
CA MET A 189 9.45 2.14 -12.60
C MET A 189 10.81 1.47 -12.40
N LYS A 190 11.20 0.56 -13.30
CA LYS A 190 12.52 -0.08 -13.28
C LYS A 190 13.64 0.94 -13.45
N ASN A 191 13.54 1.81 -14.46
CA ASN A 191 14.55 2.84 -14.71
C ASN A 191 14.69 3.83 -13.54
N PHE A 192 13.60 4.11 -12.83
CA PHE A 192 13.66 4.89 -11.61
C PHE A 192 14.30 4.11 -10.45
N ALA A 193 13.93 2.83 -10.27
CA ALA A 193 14.51 1.96 -9.24
C ALA A 193 16.03 1.78 -9.40
N GLU A 194 16.54 1.67 -10.63
CA GLU A 194 17.99 1.58 -10.89
C GLU A 194 18.75 2.82 -10.39
N GLN A 195 18.15 4.02 -10.43
CA GLN A 195 18.77 5.26 -9.95
C GLN A 195 18.89 5.35 -8.42
N LEU A 196 18.21 4.44 -7.71
CA LEU A 196 18.26 4.31 -6.25
C LEU A 196 19.30 3.30 -5.78
N LYS A 197 19.89 2.50 -6.68
CA LYS A 197 21.00 1.62 -6.33
C LYS A 197 22.28 2.45 -6.06
N PRO A 198 23.12 2.02 -5.10
CA PRO A 198 22.97 0.84 -4.24
C PRO A 198 22.19 1.10 -2.95
N LEU A 199 21.61 2.29 -2.74
CA LEU A 199 20.99 2.68 -1.47
C LEU A 199 19.81 1.79 -1.08
N VAL A 200 18.99 1.43 -2.07
CA VAL A 200 17.91 0.45 -1.92
C VAL A 200 17.79 -0.34 -3.22
N ILE A 201 17.54 -1.64 -3.09
CA ILE A 201 17.24 -2.52 -4.22
C ILE A 201 15.74 -2.78 -4.15
N LEU A 202 15.01 -2.34 -5.19
CA LEU A 202 13.55 -2.50 -5.29
C LEU A 202 13.23 -3.63 -6.27
N GLU A 203 12.48 -4.62 -5.82
CA GLU A 203 12.19 -5.84 -6.57
C GLU A 203 10.73 -6.26 -6.45
N LYS A 204 10.33 -7.26 -7.23
CA LYS A 204 9.04 -7.94 -7.10
C LYS A 204 9.12 -8.93 -5.93
N VAL A 205 8.42 -8.65 -4.84
CA VAL A 205 8.38 -9.55 -3.68
C VAL A 205 7.18 -10.49 -3.79
N ASP A 206 7.43 -11.81 -3.82
CA ASP A 206 6.35 -12.81 -3.76
C ASP A 206 5.91 -13.01 -2.30
N HIS A 207 4.82 -12.36 -1.91
CA HIS A 207 4.28 -12.44 -0.55
C HIS A 207 3.84 -13.86 -0.15
N ARG A 208 3.55 -14.76 -1.10
CA ARG A 208 3.19 -16.16 -0.78
C ARG A 208 4.39 -16.92 -0.24
N ARG A 209 5.59 -16.59 -0.71
CA ARG A 209 6.84 -17.20 -0.21
C ARG A 209 7.19 -16.72 1.20
N LEU A 210 6.75 -15.52 1.58
CA LEU A 210 6.94 -14.99 2.92
C LEU A 210 6.01 -15.67 3.94
N GLN A 211 4.81 -16.09 3.53
CA GLN A 211 3.86 -16.82 4.39
C GLN A 211 4.26 -18.29 4.64
N GLN A 212 5.13 -18.87 3.80
CA GLN A 212 5.59 -20.26 3.95
C GLN A 212 6.80 -20.43 4.88
N ASN A 213 7.42 -19.33 5.31
CA ASN A 213 8.64 -19.32 6.13
C ASN A 213 8.40 -18.79 7.57
N MET A 214 7.13 -18.68 7.98
CA MET A 214 6.70 -18.49 9.38
C MET A 214 5.88 -19.70 9.80
#